data_AF-A0AAD5SA42-F1
#
_entry.id   AF-A0AAD5SA42-F1
#
_cell.length_a   1.000
_cell.length_b   1.000
_cell.length_c   1.000
_cell.angle_alpha   90.00
_cell.angle_beta   90.00
_cell.angle_gamma   90.00
#
_symmetry.space_group_name_H-M   'P 1'
#
loop_
_entity.id
_entity.type
_entity.pdbx_description
1 polymer ?
#
loop_
_entity_poly.entity_id
_entity_poly.type
_entity_poly.pdbx_seq_one_letter_code
_entity_poly.pdbx_strand_id
1 'polypeptide(L)'
;MGTVGGSPTAEEKGLGKVMADLSKKLARRQAPEELVQRNILREDELQPQVSNSIVQAKMALEEARAKDVLSRRIANRPTKVDLKLRNILRVDSNDDMYAGEDLDRAVNIEERGKALKSCLKQRPERTQLEEMNIIKGAGLDASLVAAQQRLKRSQLEDMLNTRLEHRPAPEELQEARILVFSETVEVLPTFRKSEYNRKPDTNATFKKLTPQLKVAIREELNTFKKHEMPVHEE
;
A
#
# COMPACT_ATOMS: atom_id res chain seq x y z
N MET A 1 26.97 -92.39 -42.13
CA MET A 1 27.98 -91.41 -41.69
C MET A 1 27.32 -90.50 -40.67
N GLY A 2 27.50 -90.78 -39.38
CA GLY A 2 26.92 -89.98 -38.29
C GLY A 2 27.90 -88.87 -37.91
N THR A 3 27.44 -87.62 -38.00
CA THR A 3 28.19 -86.44 -37.58
C THR A 3 28.36 -86.44 -36.05
N VAL A 4 29.60 -86.50 -35.58
CA VAL A 4 29.95 -86.43 -34.16
C VAL A 4 29.84 -84.97 -33.72
N GLY A 5 28.81 -84.62 -32.96
CA GLY A 5 28.71 -83.34 -32.26
C GLY A 5 29.62 -83.36 -31.04
N GLY A 6 30.71 -82.58 -31.07
CA GLY A 6 31.58 -82.38 -29.92
C GLY A 6 30.85 -81.61 -28.81
N SER A 7 30.85 -82.16 -27.60
CA SER A 7 30.28 -81.53 -26.40
C SER A 7 31.13 -80.30 -26.01
N PRO A 8 30.51 -79.13 -25.74
CA PRO A 8 31.25 -77.91 -25.47
C PRO A 8 32.01 -77.97 -24.14
N THR A 9 33.23 -77.45 -24.16
CA THR A 9 34.16 -77.41 -23.02
C THR A 9 33.63 -76.49 -21.90
N ALA A 10 34.13 -76.64 -20.66
CA ALA A 10 33.65 -75.87 -19.51
C ALA A 10 33.83 -74.35 -19.67
N GLU A 11 34.84 -73.92 -20.42
CA GLU A 11 35.07 -72.52 -20.78
C GLU A 11 34.01 -71.97 -21.76
N GLU A 12 33.60 -72.77 -22.76
CA GLU A 12 32.50 -72.43 -23.69
C GLU A 12 31.16 -72.30 -22.96
N LYS A 13 30.91 -73.10 -21.92
CA LYS A 13 29.70 -73.00 -21.09
C LYS A 13 29.68 -71.72 -20.23
N GLY A 14 30.84 -71.29 -19.75
CA GLY A 14 30.98 -70.02 -19.03
C GLY A 14 30.71 -68.81 -19.93
N LEU A 15 31.32 -68.80 -21.13
CA LEU A 15 31.09 -67.80 -22.17
C LEU A 15 29.63 -67.75 -22.61
N GLY A 16 28.98 -68.90 -22.80
CA GLY A 16 27.56 -68.98 -23.15
C GLY A 16 26.63 -68.33 -22.12
N LYS A 17 26.94 -68.49 -20.82
CA LYS A 17 26.17 -67.86 -19.74
C LYS A 17 26.37 -66.35 -19.71
N VAL A 18 27.60 -65.87 -19.88
CA VAL A 18 27.90 -64.44 -19.99
C VAL A 18 27.21 -63.82 -21.21
N MET A 19 27.20 -64.50 -22.35
CA MET A 19 26.51 -64.05 -23.57
C MET A 19 24.99 -64.00 -23.40
N ALA A 20 24.40 -64.97 -22.70
CA ALA A 20 22.97 -64.98 -22.40
C ALA A 20 22.57 -63.82 -21.46
N ASP A 21 23.38 -63.55 -20.43
CA ASP A 21 23.15 -62.43 -19.50
C ASP A 21 23.38 -61.08 -20.17
N LEU A 22 24.38 -60.96 -21.03
CA LEU A 22 24.61 -59.76 -21.86
C LEU A 22 23.41 -59.52 -22.78
N SER A 23 22.90 -60.55 -23.45
CA SER A 23 21.73 -60.46 -24.34
C SER A 23 20.47 -60.00 -23.59
N LYS A 24 20.24 -60.52 -22.37
CA LYS A 24 19.13 -60.07 -21.51
C LYS A 24 19.28 -58.62 -21.06
N LYS A 25 20.50 -58.19 -20.74
CA LYS A 25 20.78 -56.78 -20.36
C LYS A 25 20.62 -55.84 -21.56
N LEU A 26 21.08 -56.25 -22.74
CA LEU A 26 20.92 -55.48 -23.97
C LEU A 26 19.46 -55.37 -24.41
N ALA A 27 18.64 -56.40 -24.19
CA ALA A 27 17.21 -56.36 -24.50
C ALA A 27 16.41 -55.39 -23.61
N ARG A 28 16.91 -55.08 -22.41
CA ARG A 28 16.29 -54.15 -21.45
C ARG A 28 16.91 -52.76 -21.44
N ARG A 29 17.90 -52.49 -22.29
CA ARG A 29 18.55 -51.19 -22.34
C ARG A 29 17.59 -50.16 -22.94
N GLN A 30 17.58 -48.96 -22.37
CA GLN A 30 16.83 -47.84 -22.93
C GLN A 30 17.42 -47.48 -24.30
N ALA A 31 16.55 -47.08 -25.23
CA ALA A 31 16.99 -46.60 -26.53
C ALA A 31 17.85 -45.33 -26.34
N PRO A 32 18.91 -45.13 -27.12
CA PRO A 32 19.77 -43.96 -26.97
C PRO A 32 19.02 -42.62 -27.06
N GLU A 33 17.94 -42.57 -27.84
CA GLU A 33 17.06 -41.40 -27.99
C GLU A 33 16.30 -41.09 -26.69
N GLU A 34 15.89 -42.11 -25.93
CA GLU A 34 15.23 -41.92 -24.62
C GLU A 34 16.19 -41.34 -23.57
N LEU A 35 17.47 -41.71 -23.67
CA LEU A 35 18.51 -41.16 -22.80
C LEU A 35 18.79 -39.69 -23.12
N VAL A 36 18.70 -39.29 -24.40
CA VAL A 36 18.77 -37.87 -24.81
C VAL A 36 17.59 -37.08 -24.27
N GLN A 37 16.36 -37.60 -24.37
CA GLN A 37 15.16 -36.94 -23.83
C GLN A 37 15.21 -36.75 -22.31
N ARG A 38 15.87 -37.67 -21.60
CA ARG A 38 16.10 -37.56 -20.15
C ARG A 38 17.32 -36.70 -19.78
N ASN A 39 17.97 -36.08 -20.76
CA ASN A 39 19.22 -35.32 -20.60
C ASN A 39 20.37 -36.14 -19.99
N ILE A 40 20.36 -37.47 -20.17
CA ILE A 40 21.42 -38.39 -19.69
C ILE A 40 22.50 -38.56 -20.76
N LEU A 41 22.12 -38.56 -22.04
CA LEU A 41 23.00 -38.67 -23.20
C LEU A 41 22.90 -37.39 -24.04
N ARG A 42 23.98 -36.97 -24.70
CA ARG A 42 23.94 -35.80 -25.60
C ARG A 42 23.54 -36.23 -27.01
N GLU A 43 22.68 -35.46 -27.67
CA GLU A 43 22.19 -35.74 -29.03
C GLU A 43 23.33 -35.85 -30.06
N ASP A 44 24.44 -35.13 -29.83
CA ASP A 44 25.63 -35.12 -30.69
C ASP A 44 26.43 -36.43 -30.67
N GLU A 45 26.26 -37.27 -29.64
CA GLU A 45 26.94 -38.57 -29.54
C GLU A 45 26.27 -39.66 -30.40
N LEU A 46 25.09 -39.37 -30.97
CA LEU A 46 24.34 -40.27 -31.86
C LEU A 46 24.65 -40.06 -33.34
N GLN A 47 25.41 -39.02 -33.70
CA GLN A 47 25.72 -38.70 -35.10
C GLN A 47 27.02 -39.38 -35.55
N PRO A 48 27.00 -40.29 -36.54
CA PRO A 48 28.23 -40.77 -37.15
C PRO A 48 28.71 -39.72 -38.17
N GLN A 49 29.98 -39.33 -38.06
CA GLN A 49 30.77 -38.59 -39.07
C GLN A 49 30.89 -37.05 -38.92
N VAL A 50 30.91 -36.52 -37.70
CA VAL A 50 31.38 -35.14 -37.46
C VAL A 50 32.74 -35.18 -36.77
N SER A 51 33.72 -34.41 -37.25
CA SER A 51 35.05 -34.41 -36.65
C SER A 51 35.00 -34.00 -35.17
N ASN A 52 35.77 -34.66 -34.31
CA ASN A 52 35.78 -34.41 -32.85
C ASN A 52 36.02 -32.92 -32.50
N SER A 53 36.77 -32.20 -33.34
CA SER A 53 36.99 -30.76 -33.20
C SER A 53 35.72 -29.92 -33.38
N ILE A 54 34.84 -30.29 -34.31
CA ILE A 54 33.56 -29.59 -34.54
C ILE A 54 32.59 -29.84 -33.38
N VAL A 55 32.54 -31.07 -32.85
CA VAL A 55 31.73 -31.40 -31.68
C VAL A 55 32.23 -30.63 -30.45
N GLN A 56 33.54 -30.57 -30.23
CA GLN A 56 34.15 -29.75 -29.17
C GLN A 56 33.85 -28.26 -29.34
N ALA A 57 33.95 -27.73 -30.57
CA ALA A 57 33.65 -26.33 -30.86
C ALA A 57 32.16 -26.00 -30.64
N LYS A 58 31.25 -26.89 -31.03
CA LYS A 58 29.80 -26.75 -30.78
C LYS A 58 29.51 -26.73 -29.28
N MET A 59 30.08 -27.68 -28.53
CA MET A 59 29.92 -27.73 -27.06
C MET A 59 30.47 -26.48 -26.37
N ALA A 60 31.65 -26.01 -26.79
CA ALA A 60 32.24 -24.78 -26.24
C ALA A 60 31.38 -23.55 -26.55
N LEU A 61 30.78 -23.49 -27.75
CA LEU A 61 29.85 -22.43 -28.13
C LEU A 61 28.55 -22.47 -27.32
N GLU A 62 27.99 -23.66 -27.10
CA GLU A 62 26.80 -23.84 -26.25
C GLU A 62 27.10 -23.47 -24.79
N GLU A 63 28.26 -23.85 -24.26
CA GLU A 63 28.70 -23.46 -22.93
C GLU A 63 28.88 -21.93 -22.82
N ALA A 64 29.48 -21.31 -23.84
CA ALA A 64 29.62 -19.86 -23.91
C ALA A 64 28.25 -19.14 -23.97
N ARG A 65 27.31 -19.67 -24.76
CA ARG A 65 25.92 -19.15 -24.81
C ARG A 65 25.19 -19.30 -23.49
N ALA A 66 25.34 -20.45 -22.82
CA ALA A 66 24.74 -20.68 -21.51
C ALA A 66 25.32 -19.72 -20.46
N LYS A 67 26.64 -19.48 -20.48
CA LYS A 67 27.31 -18.48 -19.65
C LYS A 67 26.80 -17.07 -19.91
N ASP A 68 26.67 -16.65 -21.17
CA ASP A 68 26.14 -15.33 -21.54
C ASP A 68 24.68 -15.13 -21.06
N VAL A 69 23.81 -16.12 -21.28
CA VAL A 69 22.41 -16.09 -20.82
C VAL A 69 22.34 -15.97 -19.29
N LEU A 70 23.17 -16.73 -18.57
CA LEU A 70 23.21 -16.68 -17.12
C LEU A 70 23.69 -15.31 -16.62
N SER A 71 24.76 -14.77 -17.21
CA SER A 71 25.29 -13.44 -16.90
C SER A 71 24.22 -12.36 -17.08
N ARG A 72 23.46 -12.41 -18.19
CA ARG A 72 22.35 -11.48 -18.44
C ARG A 72 21.23 -11.60 -17.40
N ARG A 73 20.88 -12.83 -16.99
CA ARG A 73 19.85 -13.05 -15.95
C ARG A 73 20.30 -12.57 -14.57
N ILE A 74 21.56 -12.77 -14.22
CA ILE A 74 22.12 -12.30 -12.95
C ILE A 74 22.22 -10.77 -12.93
N ALA A 75 22.61 -10.14 -14.04
CA ALA A 75 22.64 -8.68 -14.14
C ALA A 75 21.25 -8.05 -13.97
N ASN A 76 20.21 -8.70 -14.51
CA ASN A 76 18.83 -8.23 -14.43
C ASN A 76 18.07 -8.78 -13.20
N ARG A 77 18.75 -9.42 -12.24
CA ARG A 77 18.08 -9.99 -11.07
C ARG A 77 17.64 -8.84 -10.14
N PRO A 78 16.38 -8.83 -9.68
CA PRO A 78 15.92 -7.87 -8.67
C PRO A 78 16.74 -7.96 -7.37
N THR A 79 16.87 -6.84 -6.66
CA THR A 79 17.58 -6.84 -5.39
C THR A 79 16.79 -7.61 -4.33
N LYS A 80 17.47 -8.06 -3.25
CA LYS A 80 16.81 -8.71 -2.11
C LYS A 80 15.74 -7.77 -1.50
N VAL A 81 16.01 -6.47 -1.49
CA VAL A 81 15.07 -5.43 -1.03
C VAL A 81 13.83 -5.37 -1.91
N ASP A 82 14.00 -5.31 -3.23
CA ASP A 82 12.88 -5.25 -4.18
C ASP A 82 11.94 -6.46 -4.04
N LEU A 83 12.50 -7.64 -3.81
CA LEU A 83 11.74 -8.87 -3.61
C LEU A 83 10.99 -8.87 -2.27
N LYS A 84 11.56 -8.29 -1.21
CA LYS A 84 10.86 -8.11 0.08
C LYS A 84 9.73 -7.08 -0.05
N LEU A 85 9.98 -5.94 -0.69
CA LEU A 85 8.96 -4.90 -0.94
C LEU A 85 7.79 -5.43 -1.77
N ARG A 86 8.07 -6.34 -2.71
CA ARG A 86 7.05 -7.06 -3.49
C ARG A 86 6.41 -8.25 -2.75
N ASN A 87 6.73 -8.45 -1.47
CA ASN A 87 6.25 -9.56 -0.65
C ASN A 87 6.55 -10.97 -1.22
N ILE A 88 7.64 -11.10 -2.00
CA ILE A 88 8.10 -12.39 -2.56
C ILE A 88 9.02 -13.11 -1.57
N LEU A 89 9.90 -12.36 -0.88
CA LEU A 89 10.73 -12.88 0.21
C LEU A 89 10.12 -12.49 1.55
N ARG A 90 10.17 -13.42 2.52
CA ARG A 90 9.81 -13.12 3.91
C ARG A 90 10.82 -12.15 4.50
N VAL A 91 10.32 -11.23 5.30
CA VAL A 91 11.13 -10.37 6.15
C VAL A 91 11.35 -11.14 7.45
N ASP A 92 12.51 -11.80 7.56
CA ASP A 92 12.89 -12.48 8.80
C ASP A 92 13.58 -11.48 9.73
N SER A 93 13.37 -11.63 11.04
CA SER A 93 13.90 -10.72 12.08
C SER A 93 15.43 -10.68 12.17
N ASN A 94 16.14 -11.61 11.53
CA ASN A 94 17.62 -11.69 11.51
C ASN A 94 18.25 -11.07 10.25
N ASP A 95 17.49 -10.38 9.41
CA ASP A 95 18.02 -9.80 8.17
C ASP A 95 18.67 -8.43 8.45
N ASP A 96 19.86 -8.47 9.07
CA ASP A 96 20.68 -7.34 9.55
C ASP A 96 21.05 -6.27 8.49
N MET A 97 20.71 -6.48 7.21
CA MET A 97 21.08 -5.54 6.15
C MET A 97 20.19 -4.30 6.03
N TYR A 98 19.02 -4.25 6.67
CA TYR A 98 18.10 -3.11 6.56
C TYR A 98 17.37 -2.84 7.87
N ALA A 99 18.08 -2.24 8.83
CA ALA A 99 17.48 -1.36 9.84
C ALA A 99 17.00 -0.06 9.16
N GLY A 100 15.95 -0.19 8.36
CA GLY A 100 15.25 0.94 7.73
C GLY A 100 13.82 0.95 8.22
N GLU A 101 13.38 2.10 8.73
CA GLU A 101 12.09 2.36 9.40
C GLU A 101 10.85 1.87 8.61
N ASP A 102 10.99 1.61 7.31
CA ASP A 102 9.91 1.20 6.42
C ASP A 102 9.57 -0.30 6.45
N LEU A 103 10.50 -1.20 6.84
CA LEU A 103 10.21 -2.65 6.90
C LEU A 103 9.60 -3.10 8.24
N ASP A 104 9.89 -2.41 9.33
CA ASP A 104 9.29 -2.68 10.65
C ASP A 104 7.77 -2.46 10.63
N ARG A 105 7.32 -1.51 9.79
CA ARG A 105 5.90 -1.18 9.58
C ARG A 105 5.12 -2.31 8.88
N ALA A 106 5.80 -3.24 8.20
CA ALA A 106 5.20 -4.39 7.53
C ALA A 106 5.06 -5.62 8.44
N VAL A 107 5.86 -5.73 9.51
CA VAL A 107 6.04 -6.99 10.24
C VAL A 107 5.17 -7.12 11.48
N ASN A 108 4.71 -6.01 12.09
CA ASN A 108 3.96 -6.14 13.34
C ASN A 108 2.45 -6.30 13.14
N ILE A 109 2.06 -7.44 12.53
CA ILE A 109 0.66 -7.89 12.42
C ILE A 109 -0.04 -7.83 13.79
N GLU A 110 0.68 -8.12 14.87
CA GLU A 110 0.16 -8.08 16.22
C GLU A 110 -0.17 -6.65 16.67
N GLU A 111 0.74 -5.68 16.49
CA GLU A 111 0.49 -4.26 16.76
C GLU A 111 -0.62 -3.70 15.90
N ARG A 112 -0.62 -4.00 14.59
CA ARG A 112 -1.70 -3.61 13.69
C ARG A 112 -3.04 -4.20 14.13
N GLY A 113 -3.03 -5.45 14.62
CA GLY A 113 -4.19 -6.11 15.20
C GLY A 113 -4.66 -5.45 16.49
N LYS A 114 -3.74 -5.03 17.37
CA LYS A 114 -4.05 -4.27 18.59
C LYS A 114 -4.65 -2.90 18.26
N ALA A 115 -4.04 -2.16 17.34
CA ALA A 115 -4.52 -0.87 16.86
C ALA A 115 -5.92 -0.98 16.25
N LEU A 116 -6.13 -1.96 15.36
CA LEU A 116 -7.44 -2.21 14.77
C LEU A 116 -8.51 -2.54 15.82
N LYS A 117 -8.19 -3.38 16.82
CA LYS A 117 -9.10 -3.66 17.94
C LYS A 117 -9.45 -2.39 18.72
N SER A 118 -8.51 -1.47 18.90
CA SER A 118 -8.75 -0.17 19.52
C SER A 118 -9.73 0.68 18.68
N CYS A 119 -9.48 0.82 17.37
CA CYS A 119 -10.34 1.57 16.46
C CYS A 119 -11.76 1.00 16.38
N LEU A 120 -11.90 -0.34 16.40
CA LEU A 120 -13.21 -0.99 16.38
C LEU A 120 -14.00 -0.78 17.68
N LYS A 121 -13.32 -0.70 18.83
CA LYS A 121 -13.97 -0.38 20.12
C LYS A 121 -14.49 1.07 20.16
N GLN A 122 -13.76 1.99 19.53
CA GLN A 122 -14.11 3.41 19.48
C GLN A 122 -14.86 3.79 18.20
N ARG A 123 -15.41 2.81 17.47
CA ARG A 123 -16.07 3.05 16.19
C ARG A 123 -17.34 3.89 16.40
N PRO A 124 -17.45 5.09 15.80
CA PRO A 124 -18.66 5.90 15.89
C PRO A 124 -19.85 5.20 15.24
N GLU A 125 -21.03 5.47 15.79
CA GLU A 125 -22.29 5.01 15.20
C GLU A 125 -22.60 5.80 13.92
N ARG A 126 -23.40 5.19 13.03
CA ARG A 126 -23.80 5.83 11.78
C ARG A 126 -24.48 7.19 12.01
N THR A 127 -25.37 7.27 12.99
CA THR A 127 -26.12 8.48 13.33
C THR A 127 -25.21 9.62 13.77
N GLN A 128 -24.16 9.32 14.54
CA GLN A 128 -23.16 10.31 14.96
C GLN A 128 -22.41 10.89 13.74
N LEU A 129 -22.08 10.05 12.76
CA LEU A 129 -21.44 10.51 11.53
C LEU A 129 -22.39 11.35 10.64
N GLU A 130 -23.70 11.11 10.72
CA GLU A 130 -24.72 11.94 10.05
C GLU A 130 -24.88 13.29 10.74
N GLU A 131 -24.87 13.33 12.08
CA GLU A 131 -24.89 14.57 12.89
C GLU A 131 -23.64 15.43 12.65
N MET A 132 -22.46 14.80 12.59
CA MET A 132 -21.20 15.44 12.22
C MET A 132 -21.12 15.80 10.73
N ASN A 133 -22.16 15.49 9.96
CA ASN A 133 -22.27 15.84 8.55
C ASN A 133 -21.15 15.22 7.69
N ILE A 134 -20.64 14.04 8.10
CA ILE A 134 -19.65 13.22 7.40
C ILE A 134 -20.38 12.29 6.42
N ILE A 135 -21.38 11.55 6.93
CA ILE A 135 -22.28 10.74 6.09
C ILE A 135 -23.44 11.62 5.65
N LYS A 136 -23.82 11.48 4.38
CA LYS A 136 -24.92 12.21 3.75
C LYS A 136 -25.86 11.22 3.10
N GLY A 137 -27.15 11.54 3.04
CA GLY A 137 -28.15 10.69 2.39
C GLY A 137 -28.47 9.43 3.20
N ALA A 138 -28.92 9.63 4.45
CA ALA A 138 -29.39 8.55 5.30
C ALA A 138 -30.42 7.67 4.55
N GLY A 139 -30.20 6.35 4.55
CA GLY A 139 -31.09 5.38 3.92
C GLY A 139 -31.02 5.24 2.39
N LEU A 140 -30.11 5.94 1.70
CA LEU A 140 -29.96 5.85 0.24
C LEU A 140 -28.68 5.12 -0.16
N ASP A 141 -28.68 4.57 -1.37
CA ASP A 141 -27.50 3.91 -1.94
C ASP A 141 -26.38 4.93 -2.19
N ALA A 142 -25.13 4.52 -1.93
CA ALA A 142 -23.97 5.41 -1.98
C ALA A 142 -23.76 6.05 -3.36
N SER A 143 -24.15 5.34 -4.43
CA SER A 143 -24.08 5.84 -5.80
C SER A 143 -24.99 7.06 -6.05
N LEU A 144 -26.13 7.14 -5.35
CA LEU A 144 -27.16 8.16 -5.55
C LEU A 144 -26.95 9.40 -4.67
N VAL A 145 -26.23 9.25 -3.55
CA VAL A 145 -26.03 10.32 -2.56
C VAL A 145 -25.46 11.59 -3.21
N ALA A 146 -24.49 11.45 -4.12
CA ALA A 146 -23.87 12.60 -4.79
C ALA A 146 -24.85 13.32 -5.72
N ALA A 147 -25.66 12.58 -6.48
CA ALA A 147 -26.66 13.15 -7.39
C ALA A 147 -27.77 13.86 -6.62
N GLN A 148 -28.26 13.25 -5.53
CA GLN A 148 -29.29 13.85 -4.68
C GLN A 148 -28.80 15.14 -4.02
N GLN A 149 -27.56 15.18 -3.51
CA GLN A 149 -26.99 16.40 -2.95
C GLN A 149 -26.89 17.52 -3.96
N ARG A 150 -26.44 17.21 -5.19
CA ARG A 150 -26.38 18.18 -6.28
C ARG A 150 -27.75 18.75 -6.60
N LEU A 151 -28.76 17.87 -6.71
CA LEU A 151 -30.13 18.29 -6.95
C LEU A 151 -30.68 19.16 -5.81
N LYS A 152 -30.53 18.74 -4.56
CA LYS A 152 -30.97 19.49 -3.38
C LYS A 152 -30.30 20.88 -3.33
N ARG A 153 -29.01 20.95 -3.67
CA ARG A 153 -28.29 22.22 -3.73
C ARG A 153 -28.83 23.13 -4.83
N SER A 154 -29.03 22.61 -6.04
CA SER A 154 -29.61 23.37 -7.16
C SER A 154 -31.00 23.92 -6.80
N GLN A 155 -31.87 23.08 -6.22
CA GLN A 155 -33.20 23.50 -5.78
C GLN A 155 -33.14 24.62 -4.72
N LEU A 156 -32.21 24.53 -3.77
CA LEU A 156 -32.01 25.58 -2.77
C LEU A 156 -31.49 26.88 -3.40
N GLU A 157 -30.60 26.79 -4.38
CA GLU A 157 -30.10 27.96 -5.11
C GLU A 157 -31.23 28.64 -5.90
N ASP A 158 -32.05 27.88 -6.63
CA ASP A 158 -33.19 28.41 -7.37
C ASP A 158 -34.23 29.04 -6.43
N MET A 159 -34.54 28.38 -5.31
CA MET A 159 -35.43 28.92 -4.28
C MET A 159 -34.88 30.18 -3.61
N LEU A 160 -33.56 30.26 -3.42
CA LEU A 160 -32.93 31.45 -2.86
C LEU A 160 -32.97 32.61 -3.85
N ASN A 161 -32.64 32.35 -5.12
CA ASN A 161 -32.66 33.36 -6.17
C ASN A 161 -34.05 33.99 -6.32
N THR A 162 -35.09 33.16 -6.39
CA THR A 162 -36.48 33.66 -6.47
C THR A 162 -36.88 34.53 -5.27
N ARG A 163 -36.45 34.18 -4.05
CA ARG A 163 -36.68 34.99 -2.84
C ARG A 163 -35.89 36.30 -2.82
N LEU A 164 -34.70 36.30 -3.38
CA LEU A 164 -33.87 37.50 -3.48
C LEU A 164 -34.38 38.45 -4.57
N GLU A 165 -34.87 37.91 -5.69
CA GLU A 165 -35.50 38.68 -6.78
C GLU A 165 -36.74 39.44 -6.29
N HIS A 166 -37.58 38.80 -5.47
CA HIS A 166 -38.79 39.40 -4.91
C HIS A 166 -38.56 39.97 -3.50
N ARG A 167 -37.33 40.42 -3.21
CA ARG A 167 -37.01 41.00 -1.90
C ARG A 167 -37.71 42.37 -1.77
N PRO A 168 -38.53 42.58 -0.73
CA PRO A 168 -39.21 43.86 -0.53
C PRO A 168 -38.24 45.02 -0.42
N ALA A 169 -38.60 46.13 -1.04
CA ALA A 169 -37.83 47.37 -0.94
C ALA A 169 -37.97 47.97 0.48
N PRO A 170 -37.01 48.79 0.95
CA PRO A 170 -37.10 49.45 2.25
C PRO A 170 -38.37 50.29 2.43
N GLU A 171 -38.90 50.86 1.36
CA GLU A 171 -40.13 51.64 1.33
C GLU A 171 -41.35 50.77 1.64
N GLU A 172 -41.45 49.59 1.02
CA GLU A 172 -42.52 48.61 1.26
C GLU A 172 -42.52 48.14 2.73
N LEU A 173 -41.35 48.01 3.34
CA LEU A 173 -41.22 47.65 4.76
C LEU A 173 -41.67 48.78 5.70
N GLN A 174 -41.54 50.04 5.29
CA GLN A 174 -42.05 51.20 6.04
C GLN A 174 -43.58 51.28 5.96
N GLU A 175 -44.16 51.08 4.78
CA GLU A 175 -45.60 51.04 4.58
C GLU A 175 -46.25 49.93 5.40
N ALA A 176 -45.62 48.75 5.44
CA ALA A 176 -46.05 47.62 6.26
C ALA A 176 -45.79 47.82 7.77
N ARG A 177 -45.19 48.95 8.19
CA ARG A 177 -44.77 49.25 9.57
C ARG A 177 -43.88 48.18 10.21
N ILE A 178 -43.13 47.45 9.38
CA ILE A 178 -42.12 46.48 9.82
C ILE A 178 -40.82 47.21 10.13
N LEU A 179 -40.47 48.21 9.30
CA LEU A 179 -39.32 49.08 9.49
C LEU A 179 -39.79 50.48 9.84
N VAL A 180 -39.40 50.99 11.02
CA VAL A 180 -39.79 52.32 11.48
C VAL A 180 -38.54 53.17 11.67
N PHE A 181 -38.46 54.29 10.95
CA PHE A 181 -37.40 55.27 11.13
C PHE A 181 -37.88 56.38 12.06
N SER A 182 -37.30 56.44 13.26
CA SER A 182 -37.48 57.55 14.18
C SER A 182 -36.39 58.60 13.95
N GLU A 183 -36.77 59.85 13.77
CA GLU A 183 -35.84 60.97 13.54
C GLU A 183 -34.86 61.17 14.72
N THR A 184 -35.33 60.87 15.94
CA THR A 184 -34.51 60.85 17.15
C THR A 184 -34.43 59.44 17.70
N VAL A 185 -33.22 58.90 17.83
CA VAL A 185 -32.97 57.63 18.53
C VAL A 185 -32.65 57.96 19.98
N GLU A 186 -33.58 57.65 20.90
CA GLU A 186 -33.30 57.70 22.33
C GLU A 186 -32.52 56.45 22.73
N VAL A 187 -31.19 56.60 22.84
CA VAL A 187 -30.34 55.56 23.40
C VAL A 187 -30.52 55.56 24.91
N LEU A 188 -31.52 54.82 25.38
CA LEU A 188 -31.66 54.53 26.79
C LEU A 188 -30.60 53.50 27.20
N PRO A 189 -29.71 53.81 28.16
CA PRO A 189 -28.80 52.81 28.69
C PRO A 189 -29.63 51.69 29.30
N THR A 190 -29.45 50.46 28.80
CA THR A 190 -30.22 49.26 29.22
C THR A 190 -30.11 48.96 30.71
N PHE A 191 -29.10 49.53 31.36
CA PHE A 191 -28.81 49.41 32.78
C PHE A 191 -28.34 50.77 33.29
N ARG A 192 -28.69 51.09 34.53
CA ARG A 192 -28.09 52.26 35.19
C ARG A 192 -26.58 52.06 35.24
N LYS A 193 -25.80 53.16 35.24
CA LYS A 193 -24.33 53.10 35.37
C LYS A 193 -23.86 52.33 36.62
N SER A 194 -24.72 52.24 37.64
CA SER A 194 -24.54 51.42 38.84
C SER A 194 -24.70 49.91 38.60
N GLU A 195 -25.49 49.50 37.60
CA GLU A 195 -25.82 48.12 37.28
C GLU A 195 -24.93 47.55 36.15
N TYR A 196 -24.52 48.38 35.18
CA TYR A 196 -23.61 47.97 34.11
C TYR A 196 -22.58 49.05 33.80
N ASN A 197 -21.45 48.98 34.50
CA ASN A 197 -20.33 49.89 34.30
C ASN A 197 -19.48 49.43 33.10
N ARG A 198 -19.63 50.12 31.95
CA ARG A 198 -18.80 49.88 30.74
C ARG A 198 -17.35 50.38 30.89
N LYS A 199 -16.97 50.98 32.03
CA LYS A 199 -15.57 51.29 32.29
C LYS A 199 -14.80 49.99 32.50
N PRO A 200 -13.55 49.91 32.02
CA PRO A 200 -12.69 48.78 32.33
C PRO A 200 -12.61 48.59 33.84
N ASP A 201 -12.70 47.34 34.29
CA ASP A 201 -12.61 46.97 35.70
C ASP A 201 -11.43 47.71 36.35
N THR A 202 -11.66 48.33 37.50
CA THR A 202 -10.60 49.02 38.25
C THR A 202 -9.46 48.07 38.60
N ASN A 203 -9.76 46.78 38.75
CA ASN A 203 -8.81 45.69 38.98
C ASN A 203 -8.32 44.97 37.72
N ALA A 204 -8.62 45.48 36.52
CA ALA A 204 -8.21 44.85 35.27
C ALA A 204 -6.70 44.55 35.25
N THR A 205 -6.38 43.31 34.84
CA THR A 205 -5.06 42.67 35.01
C THR A 205 -3.91 43.46 34.38
N PHE A 206 -4.18 44.24 33.32
CA PHE A 206 -3.18 45.09 32.68
C PHE A 206 -2.60 46.18 33.59
N LYS A 207 -3.34 46.63 34.62
CA LYS A 207 -2.84 47.59 35.62
C LYS A 207 -1.86 46.98 36.60
N LYS A 208 -1.90 45.66 36.78
CA LYS A 208 -1.02 44.89 37.67
C LYS A 208 0.12 44.20 36.93
N LEU A 209 0.19 44.36 35.60
CA LEU A 209 1.20 43.74 34.77
C LEU A 209 2.53 44.48 34.92
N THR A 210 3.43 43.95 35.75
CA THR A 210 4.79 44.47 35.89
C THR A 210 5.60 44.18 34.61
N PRO A 211 6.65 44.97 34.31
CA PRO A 211 7.53 44.70 33.18
C PRO A 211 8.13 43.29 33.21
N GLN A 212 8.46 42.79 34.40
CA GLN A 212 8.96 41.43 34.61
C GLN A 212 7.92 40.37 34.23
N LEU A 213 6.69 40.52 34.70
CA LEU A 213 5.60 39.59 34.39
C LEU A 213 5.28 39.59 32.89
N LYS A 214 5.39 40.74 32.23
CA LYS A 214 5.24 40.84 30.76
C LYS A 214 6.32 40.09 30.00
N VAL A 215 7.56 40.10 30.48
CA VAL A 215 8.67 39.33 29.89
C VAL A 215 8.43 37.83 30.10
N ALA A 216 8.09 37.42 31.33
CA ALA A 216 7.79 36.02 31.66
C ALA A 216 6.66 35.44 30.79
N ILE A 217 5.54 36.16 30.65
CA ILE A 217 4.42 35.74 29.79
C ILE A 217 4.88 35.61 28.33
N ARG A 218 5.76 36.50 27.85
CA ARG A 218 6.29 36.42 26.48
C ARG A 218 7.17 35.18 26.28
N GLU A 219 8.04 34.87 27.23
CA GLU A 219 8.92 33.71 27.18
C GLU A 219 8.14 32.40 27.24
N GLU A 220 7.14 32.33 28.14
CA GLU A 220 6.24 31.18 28.27
C GLU A 220 5.48 30.93 26.95
N LEU A 221 4.88 31.97 26.37
CA LEU A 221 4.17 31.86 25.09
C LEU A 221 5.06 31.46 23.92
N ASN A 222 6.31 31.97 23.87
CA ASN A 222 7.27 31.57 22.85
C ASN A 222 7.69 30.11 23.01
N THR A 223 7.82 29.64 24.25
CA THR A 223 8.15 28.24 24.56
C THR A 223 7.03 27.31 24.13
N PHE A 224 5.77 27.66 24.45
CA PHE A 224 4.59 26.90 24.04
C PHE A 224 4.48 26.81 22.51
N LYS A 225 4.63 27.93 21.81
CA LYS A 225 4.58 27.96 20.33
C LYS A 225 5.66 27.12 19.66
N LYS A 226 6.83 26.99 20.30
CA LYS A 226 7.97 26.25 19.74
C LYS A 226 7.88 24.74 19.98
N HIS A 227 7.36 24.31 21.13
CA HIS A 227 7.47 22.90 21.55
C HIS A 227 6.12 22.18 21.69
N GLU A 228 5.03 22.90 21.97
CA GLU A 228 3.74 22.28 22.31
C GLU A 228 2.64 22.58 21.27
N MET A 229 2.75 23.69 20.55
CA MET A 229 1.74 24.06 19.57
C MET A 229 1.85 23.15 18.33
N PRO A 230 0.80 22.37 17.99
CA PRO A 230 0.80 21.54 16.81
C PRO A 230 0.73 22.44 15.58
N VAL A 231 1.88 22.67 14.93
CA VAL A 231 1.93 23.28 13.61
C VAL A 231 1.60 22.16 12.63
N HIS A 232 0.59 22.34 11.79
CA HIS A 232 0.31 21.39 10.71
C HIS A 232 1.54 21.30 9.81
N GLU A 233 2.21 20.15 9.77
CA GLU A 233 3.23 19.84 8.78
C GLU A 233 2.52 19.69 7.42
N GLU A 234 2.95 20.45 6.42
CA GLU A 234 2.48 20.33 5.03
C GLU A 234 2.89 19.00 4.39
#